data_AF-A0A1B6C8L1-F1
#
_entry.id   AF-A0A1B6C8L1-F1
#
_cell.length_a   1.000
_cell.length_b   1.000
_cell.length_c   1.000
_cell.angle_alpha   90.00
_cell.angle_beta   90.00
_cell.angle_gamma   90.00
#
_symmetry.space_group_name_H-M   'P 1'
#
loop_
_entity.id
_entity.type
_entity.pdbx_description
1 polymer ?
#
loop_
_entity_poly.entity_id
_entity_poly.type
_entity_poly.pdbx_seq_one_letter_code
_entity_poly.pdbx_strand_id
1 'polypeptide(L)'
;MESFITFKEEYIPYDQLCQVPHNELIEQNEATSNESSPTGTLPPMDEYKGPLDFELLLDGATSSKNSWVYSILLHKVFMDINKILLVQFKINSFTPGLRVRALPVYSLVDVRQKPVNRCTVHSVLDDPERLAHREHNLCKCNEYNWVGHVVQSTHSDARYDYDLQSGRHSVTTPLDAVQPGCDTVTVPYFFTCMTSCVSGMNRNAINLIFTLENMR
;
A
#
# COMPACT_ATOMS: atom_id res chain seq x y z
N MET A 1 -25.19 -55.48 -17.05
CA MET A 1 -25.73 -54.83 -18.26
C MET A 1 -25.35 -53.37 -18.13
N GLU A 2 -24.14 -53.03 -18.56
CA GLU A 2 -23.58 -51.68 -18.49
C GLU A 2 -23.93 -50.94 -19.79
N SER A 3 -24.67 -49.84 -19.69
CA SER A 3 -25.01 -48.99 -20.84
C SER A 3 -24.12 -47.76 -20.83
N PHE A 4 -23.26 -47.66 -21.84
CA PHE A 4 -22.45 -46.48 -22.14
C PHE A 4 -23.34 -45.37 -22.72
N ILE A 5 -23.25 -44.18 -22.13
CA ILE A 5 -23.90 -42.96 -22.65
C ILE A 5 -22.90 -42.26 -23.57
N THR A 6 -23.24 -42.14 -24.85
CA THR A 6 -22.50 -41.34 -25.83
C THR A 6 -23.02 -39.91 -25.79
N PHE A 7 -22.15 -38.94 -25.51
CA PHE A 7 -22.47 -37.52 -25.66
C PHE A 7 -22.24 -37.11 -27.12
N LYS A 8 -23.25 -36.49 -27.75
CA LYS A 8 -23.07 -35.71 -28.98
C LYS A 8 -22.82 -34.26 -28.56
N GLU A 9 -21.64 -33.72 -28.86
CA GLU A 9 -21.37 -32.29 -28.77
C GLU A 9 -21.95 -31.60 -30.01
N GLU A 10 -22.92 -30.70 -29.80
CA GLU A 10 -23.31 -29.72 -30.81
C GLU A 10 -22.51 -28.43 -30.58
N TYR A 11 -21.73 -28.04 -31.58
CA TYR A 11 -20.92 -26.83 -31.58
C TYR A 11 -21.79 -25.60 -31.91
N ILE A 12 -21.83 -24.61 -31.02
CA ILE A 12 -22.54 -23.34 -31.24
C ILE A 12 -21.51 -22.22 -31.49
N PRO A 13 -21.56 -21.50 -32.63
CA PRO A 13 -20.62 -20.41 -32.94
C PRO A 13 -20.74 -19.20 -32.00
N TYR A 14 -19.61 -18.52 -31.77
CA TYR A 14 -19.41 -17.46 -30.77
C TYR A 14 -20.21 -16.17 -30.95
N ASP A 15 -20.93 -15.98 -32.06
CA ASP A 15 -21.52 -14.68 -32.42
C ASP A 15 -22.94 -14.43 -31.85
N GLN A 16 -23.46 -15.32 -31.00
CA GLN A 16 -24.83 -15.23 -30.45
C GLN A 16 -24.93 -14.89 -28.95
N LEU A 17 -23.84 -14.54 -28.25
CA LEU A 17 -23.87 -14.29 -26.80
C LEU A 17 -24.09 -12.83 -26.37
N CYS A 18 -24.32 -11.89 -27.29
CA CYS A 18 -24.38 -10.46 -26.95
C CYS A 18 -25.69 -9.77 -27.34
N GLN A 19 -26.82 -10.17 -26.75
CA GLN A 19 -28.04 -9.34 -26.66
C GLN A 19 -28.75 -9.60 -25.32
N VAL A 20 -28.48 -8.77 -24.31
CA VAL A 20 -29.27 -8.71 -23.08
C VAL A 20 -30.05 -7.38 -23.06
N PRO A 21 -31.36 -7.36 -22.75
CA PRO A 21 -32.16 -6.13 -22.80
C PRO A 21 -31.84 -5.18 -21.64
N HIS A 22 -31.81 -3.89 -21.95
CA HIS A 22 -31.78 -2.79 -20.99
C HIS A 22 -33.00 -2.86 -20.05
N ASN A 23 -32.77 -2.95 -18.74
CA ASN A 23 -33.80 -2.69 -17.75
C ASN A 23 -33.31 -1.54 -16.86
N GLU A 24 -34.02 -0.42 -16.94
CA GLU A 24 -33.79 0.80 -16.17
C GLU A 24 -34.10 0.58 -14.69
N LEU A 25 -33.13 0.86 -13.81
CA LEU A 25 -33.38 1.00 -12.38
C LEU A 25 -32.64 2.23 -11.84
N ILE A 26 -33.41 3.31 -11.72
CA ILE A 26 -33.45 4.33 -10.65
C ILE A 26 -32.10 4.87 -10.15
N GLU A 27 -31.76 6.07 -10.61
CA GLU A 27 -30.75 6.95 -10.01
C GLU A 27 -31.12 7.31 -8.57
N GLN A 28 -30.34 6.81 -7.62
CA GLN A 28 -30.16 7.47 -6.33
C GLN A 28 -28.92 8.36 -6.43
N ASN A 29 -29.16 9.67 -6.42
CA ASN A 29 -28.14 10.70 -6.36
C ASN A 29 -27.40 10.65 -5.03
N GLU A 30 -26.31 9.90 -4.96
CA GLU A 30 -25.22 10.20 -4.04
C GLU A 30 -24.21 11.06 -4.81
N ALA A 31 -24.05 12.31 -4.38
CA ALA A 31 -22.95 13.15 -4.80
C ALA A 31 -21.65 12.58 -4.21
N THR A 32 -21.17 11.47 -4.77
CA THR A 32 -19.81 10.99 -4.55
C THR A 32 -18.88 11.98 -5.23
N SER A 33 -18.09 12.71 -4.44
CA SER A 33 -16.88 13.32 -4.95
C SER A 33 -16.12 12.25 -5.75
N ASN A 34 -16.04 12.39 -7.07
CA ASN A 34 -15.34 11.48 -7.99
C ASN A 34 -13.81 11.50 -7.80
N GLU A 35 -13.34 11.72 -6.57
CA GLU A 35 -11.94 11.56 -6.23
C GLU A 35 -11.68 10.08 -5.99
N SER A 36 -10.89 9.47 -6.88
CA SER A 36 -10.37 8.13 -6.67
C SER A 36 -9.62 8.06 -5.33
N SER A 37 -9.81 6.97 -4.60
CA SER A 37 -9.03 6.67 -3.38
C SER A 37 -7.52 6.81 -3.67
N PRO A 38 -6.73 7.42 -2.77
CA PRO A 38 -5.28 7.60 -2.95
C PRO A 38 -4.53 6.26 -2.95
N THR A 39 -5.17 5.16 -2.57
CA THR A 39 -4.53 3.85 -2.50
C THR A 39 -5.03 2.87 -3.55
N GLY A 40 -6.31 2.94 -3.96
CA GLY A 40 -6.91 2.17 -5.05
C GLY A 40 -6.72 0.63 -4.98
N THR A 41 -7.41 -0.11 -5.84
CA THR A 41 -7.14 -1.55 -6.00
C THR A 41 -5.87 -1.79 -6.81
N LEU A 42 -5.61 -0.94 -7.81
CA LEU A 42 -4.40 -0.95 -8.64
C LEU A 42 -3.74 0.43 -8.61
N PRO A 43 -2.98 0.77 -7.56
CA PRO A 43 -2.28 2.05 -7.48
C PRO A 43 -1.27 2.20 -8.63
N PRO A 44 -1.10 3.42 -9.17
CA PRO A 44 -0.08 3.71 -10.16
C PRO A 44 1.31 3.47 -9.57
N MET A 45 2.19 2.89 -10.38
CA MET A 45 3.56 2.54 -10.01
C MET A 45 4.61 3.37 -10.74
N ASP A 46 4.17 4.19 -11.70
CA ASP A 46 5.07 4.99 -12.53
C ASP A 46 5.65 6.16 -11.74
N GLU A 47 6.92 6.44 -11.97
CA GLU A 47 7.56 7.60 -11.37
C GLU A 47 7.01 8.89 -11.98
N TYR A 48 6.47 9.75 -11.13
CA TYR A 48 5.95 11.06 -11.53
C TYR A 48 6.45 12.14 -10.57
N LYS A 49 7.43 12.92 -11.04
CA LYS A 49 8.03 14.03 -10.29
C LYS A 49 7.03 15.15 -10.00
N GLY A 50 6.08 15.36 -10.91
CA GLY A 50 5.08 16.42 -10.80
C GLY A 50 5.67 17.84 -10.75
N PRO A 51 4.82 18.85 -10.44
CA PRO A 51 5.23 20.26 -10.46
C PRO A 51 6.26 20.65 -9.38
N LEU A 52 6.28 19.92 -8.27
CA LEU A 52 7.19 20.17 -7.15
C LEU A 52 8.53 19.44 -7.29
N ASP A 53 8.78 18.77 -8.42
CA ASP A 53 9.97 17.94 -8.67
C ASP A 53 10.25 16.97 -7.51
N PHE A 54 9.22 16.21 -7.14
CA PHE A 54 9.25 15.26 -6.03
C PHE A 54 10.19 14.11 -6.36
N GLU A 55 11.29 14.04 -5.61
CA GLU A 55 12.32 13.02 -5.75
C GLU A 55 12.52 12.26 -4.44
N LEU A 56 12.73 10.95 -4.56
CA LEU A 56 13.17 10.08 -3.48
C LEU A 56 14.69 9.88 -3.58
N LEU A 57 15.37 10.06 -2.46
CA LEU A 57 16.81 9.90 -2.33
C LEU A 57 17.09 8.85 -1.26
N LEU A 58 17.91 7.85 -1.62
CA LEU A 58 18.33 6.79 -0.73
C LEU A 58 19.75 6.35 -1.11
N ASP A 59 20.74 6.73 -0.31
CA ASP A 59 22.16 6.56 -0.63
C ASP A 59 22.90 5.56 0.28
N GLY A 60 22.19 4.84 1.15
CA GLY A 60 22.78 3.83 2.06
C GLY A 60 23.64 4.42 3.19
N ALA A 61 24.01 5.70 3.11
CA ALA A 61 24.86 6.38 4.09
C ALA A 61 24.18 6.49 5.46
N THR A 62 22.85 6.47 5.48
CA THR A 62 22.02 6.53 6.69
C THR A 62 21.83 5.17 7.37
N SER A 63 22.47 4.09 6.88
CA SER A 63 22.36 2.76 7.49
C SER A 63 23.08 2.68 8.83
N SER A 64 22.31 2.62 9.92
CA SER A 64 22.85 2.36 11.25
C SER A 64 23.14 0.87 11.43
N LYS A 65 24.35 0.52 11.86
CA LYS A 65 24.75 -0.83 12.31
C LYS A 65 24.41 -1.97 11.32
N ASN A 66 24.46 -1.72 10.01
CA ASN A 66 24.11 -2.68 8.95
C ASN A 66 22.67 -3.22 9.03
N SER A 67 21.75 -2.45 9.61
CA SER A 67 20.34 -2.85 9.75
C SER A 67 19.57 -2.86 8.43
N TRP A 68 20.13 -2.22 7.40
CA TRP A 68 19.63 -2.28 6.02
C TRP A 68 20.73 -1.92 5.02
N VAL A 69 20.52 -2.29 3.77
CA VAL A 69 21.38 -1.92 2.63
C VAL A 69 20.51 -1.63 1.41
N TYR A 70 20.89 -0.59 0.67
CA TYR A 70 20.29 -0.27 -0.61
C TYR A 70 21.15 -0.81 -1.75
N SER A 71 20.56 -1.64 -2.61
CA SER A 71 21.19 -2.13 -3.84
C SER A 71 20.74 -1.26 -5.00
N ILE A 72 21.67 -0.45 -5.51
CA ILE A 72 21.45 0.40 -6.69
C ILE A 72 21.08 -0.46 -7.90
N LEU A 73 21.79 -1.57 -8.13
CA LEU A 73 21.56 -2.47 -9.26
C LEU A 73 20.14 -3.06 -9.29
N LEU A 74 19.59 -3.37 -8.11
CA LEU A 74 18.27 -3.98 -7.98
C LEU A 74 17.17 -2.95 -7.67
N HIS A 75 17.54 -1.68 -7.48
CA HIS A 75 16.68 -0.65 -6.92
C HIS A 75 15.89 -1.16 -5.69
N LYS A 76 16.60 -1.81 -4.77
CA LYS A 76 15.98 -2.59 -3.69
C LYS A 76 16.65 -2.37 -2.34
N VAL A 77 15.82 -2.18 -1.31
CA VAL A 77 16.25 -2.18 0.09
C VAL A 77 16.14 -3.60 0.65
N PHE A 78 17.21 -4.05 1.30
CA PHE A 78 17.22 -5.24 2.15
C PHE A 78 17.37 -4.77 3.59
N MET A 79 16.47 -5.17 4.47
CA MET A 79 16.46 -4.68 5.85
C MET A 79 15.93 -5.71 6.83
N ASP A 80 16.37 -5.58 8.08
CA ASP A 80 15.80 -6.32 9.19
C ASP A 80 14.44 -5.73 9.61
N ILE A 81 13.58 -6.59 10.15
CA ILE A 81 12.31 -6.18 10.74
C ILE A 81 12.54 -5.20 11.91
N ASN A 82 11.65 -4.22 12.07
CA ASN A 82 11.66 -3.20 13.12
C ASN A 82 12.92 -2.32 13.18
N LYS A 83 13.70 -2.27 12.10
CA LYS A 83 14.81 -1.33 11.97
C LYS A 83 14.38 -0.09 11.18
N ILE A 84 14.94 1.05 11.57
CA ILE A 84 14.63 2.34 10.98
C ILE A 84 15.34 2.48 9.63
N LEU A 85 14.55 2.70 8.60
CA LEU A 85 14.95 3.16 7.27
C LEU A 85 14.72 4.66 7.20
N LEU A 86 15.78 5.43 6.98
CA LEU A 86 15.70 6.87 6.78
C LEU A 86 15.61 7.15 5.29
N VAL A 87 14.44 7.62 4.83
CA VAL A 87 14.20 7.96 3.42
C VAL A 87 14.24 9.47 3.27
N GLN A 88 15.03 9.95 2.31
CA GLN A 88 15.13 11.38 2.02
C GLN A 88 14.23 11.75 0.85
N PHE A 89 13.57 12.89 0.96
CA PHE A 89 12.73 13.44 -0.09
C PHE A 89 13.20 14.84 -0.44
N LYS A 90 13.17 15.16 -1.73
CA LYS A 90 13.51 16.46 -2.26
C LYS A 90 12.32 17.01 -3.04
N ILE A 91 12.08 18.30 -2.87
CA ILE A 91 11.12 19.08 -3.67
C ILE A 91 11.72 20.46 -3.95
N ASN A 92 11.26 21.10 -5.02
CA ASN A 92 11.74 22.42 -5.44
C ASN A 92 11.13 23.59 -4.64
N SER A 93 9.99 23.38 -3.98
CA SER A 93 9.27 24.42 -3.24
C SER A 93 8.38 23.81 -2.14
N PHE A 94 8.46 24.36 -0.93
CA PHE A 94 7.66 23.92 0.21
C PHE A 94 6.39 24.75 0.32
N THR A 95 5.26 24.06 0.47
CA THR A 95 3.98 24.68 0.82
C THR A 95 3.45 24.03 2.10
N PRO A 96 2.71 24.77 2.95
CA PRO A 96 2.15 24.20 4.16
C PRO A 96 1.20 23.05 3.85
N GLY A 97 1.28 21.97 4.63
CA GLY A 97 0.35 20.85 4.56
C GLY A 97 0.71 19.76 3.53
N LEU A 98 1.91 19.78 2.96
CA LEU A 98 2.41 18.65 2.18
C LEU A 98 2.66 17.44 3.08
N ARG A 99 2.28 16.26 2.59
CA ARG A 99 2.51 14.98 3.25
C ARG A 99 3.01 13.96 2.25
N VAL A 100 3.87 13.06 2.70
CA VAL A 100 4.26 11.88 1.93
C VAL A 100 3.49 10.69 2.46
N ARG A 101 2.76 10.01 1.59
CA ARG A 101 2.16 8.70 1.87
C ARG A 101 3.15 7.60 1.49
N ALA A 102 3.32 6.63 2.37
CA ALA A 102 4.01 5.37 2.09
C ALA A 102 2.97 4.24 2.00
N LEU A 103 2.83 3.64 0.82
CA LEU A 103 1.84 2.60 0.52
C LEU A 103 2.53 1.29 0.10
N PRO A 104 2.45 0.22 0.91
CA PRO A 104 3.00 -1.07 0.53
C PRO A 104 2.06 -1.79 -0.45
N VAL A 105 2.62 -2.28 -1.55
CA VAL A 105 1.89 -3.03 -2.59
C VAL A 105 2.71 -4.23 -3.04
N TYR A 106 2.06 -5.32 -3.47
CA TYR A 106 2.80 -6.43 -4.06
C TYR A 106 3.39 -6.05 -5.43
N SER A 107 4.65 -6.43 -5.66
CA SER A 107 5.34 -6.15 -6.92
C SER A 107 4.71 -6.93 -8.08
N LEU A 108 4.35 -8.20 -7.83
CA LEU A 108 3.70 -9.08 -8.81
C LEU A 108 2.26 -8.64 -9.09
N VAL A 109 1.92 -8.51 -10.38
CA VAL A 109 0.61 -8.01 -10.84
C VAL A 109 -0.54 -8.90 -10.36
N ASP A 110 -0.39 -10.22 -10.44
CA ASP A 110 -1.43 -11.21 -10.10
C ASP A 110 -1.93 -11.10 -8.65
N VAL A 111 -1.07 -10.63 -7.75
CA VAL A 111 -1.40 -10.42 -6.34
C VAL A 111 -1.47 -8.95 -5.96
N ARG A 112 -1.16 -8.03 -6.88
CA ARG A 112 -1.08 -6.58 -6.61
C ARG A 112 -2.38 -6.04 -6.03
N GLN A 113 -3.54 -6.51 -6.50
CA GLN A 113 -4.85 -6.08 -6.01
C GLN A 113 -5.09 -6.37 -4.53
N LYS A 114 -4.35 -7.33 -3.95
CA LYS A 114 -4.48 -7.67 -2.53
C LYS A 114 -3.77 -6.64 -1.65
N PRO A 115 -4.30 -6.34 -0.46
CA PRO A 115 -3.59 -5.52 0.52
C PRO A 115 -2.40 -6.27 1.11
N VAL A 116 -1.36 -5.51 1.48
CA VAL A 116 -0.16 -6.03 2.15
C VAL A 116 -0.36 -5.91 3.66
N ASN A 117 -0.68 -7.03 4.30
CA ASN A 117 -0.98 -7.09 5.74
C ASN A 117 0.12 -7.81 6.53
N ARG A 118 0.22 -7.50 7.83
CA ARG A 118 1.07 -8.27 8.75
C ARG A 118 0.59 -9.72 8.82
N CYS A 119 1.52 -10.63 9.04
CA CYS A 119 1.18 -12.05 9.18
C CYS A 119 0.44 -12.32 10.49
N THR A 120 -0.21 -13.47 10.59
CA THR A 120 -0.95 -13.86 11.80
C THR A 120 -0.08 -13.90 13.06
N VAL A 121 1.17 -14.37 12.93
CA VAL A 121 2.11 -14.48 14.07
C VAL A 121 2.53 -13.12 14.60
N HIS A 122 2.77 -12.13 13.73
CA HIS A 122 3.09 -10.79 14.17
C HIS A 122 1.85 -10.02 14.64
N SER A 123 0.69 -10.28 14.02
CA SER A 123 -0.55 -9.60 14.36
C SER A 123 -1.08 -10.02 15.73
N VAL A 124 -1.03 -11.31 16.07
CA VAL A 124 -1.59 -11.85 17.33
C VAL A 124 -0.85 -11.34 18.57
N LEU A 125 0.37 -10.82 18.43
CA LEU A 125 1.11 -10.20 19.54
C LEU A 125 0.48 -8.86 19.97
N ASP A 126 -0.13 -8.14 19.02
CA ASP A 126 -0.75 -6.84 19.26
C ASP A 126 -2.27 -6.93 19.37
N ASP A 127 -2.90 -7.88 18.65
CA ASP A 127 -4.35 -8.11 18.63
C ASP A 127 -4.67 -9.62 18.70
N PRO A 128 -4.61 -10.23 19.90
CA PRO A 128 -4.82 -11.66 20.08
C PRO A 128 -6.21 -12.14 19.64
N GLU A 129 -7.22 -11.29 19.81
CA GLU A 129 -8.63 -11.59 19.56
C GLU A 129 -9.11 -11.13 18.17
N ARG A 130 -8.23 -10.51 17.36
CA ARG A 130 -8.51 -10.00 16.01
C ARG A 130 -9.63 -8.95 15.99
N LEU A 131 -9.65 -8.08 16.99
CA LEU A 131 -10.66 -7.06 17.19
C LEU A 131 -10.46 -5.85 16.26
N ALA A 132 -9.23 -5.58 15.80
CA ALA A 132 -8.91 -4.39 15.02
C ALA A 132 -9.68 -4.28 13.69
N HIS A 133 -10.10 -5.42 13.12
CA HIS A 133 -10.86 -5.50 11.88
C HIS A 133 -12.08 -6.43 12.00
N ARG A 134 -12.61 -6.62 13.20
CA ARG A 134 -13.78 -7.50 13.42
C ARG A 134 -15.06 -6.95 12.78
N GLU A 135 -15.17 -5.62 12.71
CA GLU A 135 -16.30 -4.92 12.11
C GLU A 135 -15.98 -4.59 10.64
N HIS A 136 -16.86 -5.01 9.71
CA HIS A 136 -16.57 -5.02 8.27
C HIS A 136 -16.23 -3.66 7.62
N ASN A 137 -16.43 -2.54 8.31
CA ASN A 137 -16.17 -1.19 7.79
C ASN A 137 -15.43 -0.29 8.78
N LEU A 138 -14.76 -0.87 9.78
CA LEU A 138 -14.08 -0.09 10.81
C LEU A 138 -12.71 -0.69 11.09
N CYS A 139 -11.68 0.15 10.95
CA CYS A 139 -10.32 -0.16 11.33
C CYS A 139 -10.02 0.47 12.69
N LYS A 140 -9.79 -0.39 13.69
CA LYS A 140 -9.35 0.00 15.04
C LYS A 140 -7.86 -0.27 15.25
N CYS A 141 -7.06 -0.32 14.19
CA CYS A 141 -5.63 -0.60 14.29
C CYS A 141 -4.88 0.34 15.26
N ASN A 142 -5.35 1.58 15.41
CA ASN A 142 -4.84 2.56 16.37
C ASN A 142 -4.90 2.07 17.83
N GLU A 143 -5.87 1.23 18.18
CA GLU A 143 -6.04 0.66 19.52
C GLU A 143 -5.14 -0.56 19.77
N TYR A 144 -4.53 -1.10 18.71
CA TYR A 144 -3.74 -2.34 18.73
C TYR A 144 -2.37 -2.15 18.06
N ASN A 145 -1.62 -1.12 18.44
CA ASN A 145 -0.26 -0.85 17.93
C ASN A 145 -0.14 -0.87 16.40
N TRP A 146 -1.16 -0.35 15.71
CA TRP A 146 -1.25 -0.33 14.25
C TRP A 146 -1.13 -1.74 13.61
N VAL A 147 -1.81 -2.73 14.20
CA VAL A 147 -1.66 -4.17 13.86
C VAL A 147 -1.85 -4.53 12.38
N GLY A 148 -2.60 -3.75 11.59
CA GLY A 148 -2.73 -3.96 10.14
C GLY A 148 -1.55 -3.42 9.33
N HIS A 149 -0.84 -2.42 9.85
CA HIS A 149 0.14 -1.64 9.09
C HIS A 149 1.50 -2.34 9.06
N VAL A 150 1.86 -2.86 7.88
CA VAL A 150 3.19 -3.45 7.61
C VAL A 150 4.29 -2.38 7.60
N VAL A 151 4.00 -1.19 7.08
CA VAL A 151 4.90 -0.03 7.12
C VAL A 151 4.40 0.96 8.17
N GLN A 152 5.31 1.45 8.99
CA GLN A 152 5.04 2.41 10.05
C GLN A 152 6.13 3.48 10.09
N SER A 153 5.88 4.58 10.80
CA SER A 153 6.84 5.68 10.95
C SER A 153 6.99 6.07 12.42
N THR A 154 8.21 6.42 12.82
CA THR A 154 8.49 6.99 14.14
C THR A 154 8.37 8.51 14.17
N HIS A 155 7.92 9.14 13.07
CA HIS A 155 7.62 10.56 13.04
C HIS A 155 6.43 10.86 13.97
N SER A 156 6.54 11.90 14.81
CA SER A 156 5.51 12.25 15.81
C SER A 156 4.13 12.50 15.18
N ASP A 157 4.10 13.16 14.03
CA ASP A 157 2.88 13.52 13.30
C ASP A 157 2.53 12.55 12.16
N ALA A 158 3.04 11.32 12.24
CA ALA A 158 2.62 10.25 11.35
C ALA A 158 1.12 9.96 11.55
N ARG A 159 0.38 9.88 10.45
CA ARG A 159 -1.03 9.51 10.42
C ARG A 159 -1.17 8.19 9.67
N TYR A 160 -2.06 7.35 10.15
CA TYR A 160 -2.24 6.00 9.63
C TYR A 160 -3.64 5.91 9.04
N ASP A 161 -3.70 5.47 7.78
CA ASP A 161 -4.95 5.40 7.02
C ASP A 161 -5.26 3.96 6.64
N TYR A 162 -6.54 3.61 6.69
CA TYR A 162 -7.09 2.38 6.14
C TYR A 162 -8.16 2.74 5.12
N ASP A 163 -7.98 2.30 3.89
CA ASP A 163 -8.96 2.48 2.83
C ASP A 163 -9.92 1.29 2.81
N LEU A 164 -11.20 1.54 3.08
CA LEU A 164 -12.26 0.52 3.06
C LEU A 164 -12.46 -0.10 1.67
N GLN A 165 -12.21 0.65 0.60
CA GLN A 165 -12.44 0.16 -0.76
C GLN A 165 -11.36 -0.81 -1.21
N SER A 166 -10.09 -0.48 -0.97
CA SER A 166 -8.95 -1.33 -1.36
C SER A 166 -8.50 -2.29 -0.25
N GLY A 167 -8.95 -2.07 0.98
CA GLY A 167 -8.49 -2.77 2.17
C GLY A 167 -7.03 -2.48 2.54
N ARG A 168 -6.42 -1.42 2.01
CA ARG A 168 -4.99 -1.11 2.18
C ARG A 168 -4.73 -0.24 3.40
N HIS A 169 -3.67 -0.61 4.12
CA HIS A 169 -3.06 0.20 5.17
C HIS A 169 -1.93 1.04 4.60
N SER A 170 -1.85 2.31 4.98
CA SER A 170 -0.75 3.21 4.64
C SER A 170 -0.45 4.16 5.78
N VAL A 171 0.69 4.85 5.67
CA VAL A 171 1.09 5.90 6.62
C VAL A 171 1.38 7.17 5.85
N THR A 172 0.96 8.32 6.36
CA THR A 172 1.33 9.63 5.85
C THR A 172 2.15 10.38 6.89
N THR A 173 3.22 11.03 6.47
CA THR A 173 4.09 11.85 7.32
C THR A 173 4.16 13.25 6.74
N PRO A 174 4.22 14.31 7.56
CA PRO A 174 4.46 15.66 7.04
C PRO A 174 5.74 15.73 6.23
N LEU A 175 5.71 16.51 5.15
CA LEU A 175 6.88 16.93 4.40
C LEU A 175 7.07 18.43 4.63
N ASP A 176 7.31 18.78 5.90
CA ASP A 176 7.47 20.16 6.33
C ASP A 176 8.81 20.73 5.86
N ALA A 177 8.96 22.05 5.99
CA ALA A 177 10.11 22.79 5.49
C ALA A 177 11.44 22.18 5.93
N VAL A 178 12.41 22.22 5.01
CA VAL A 178 13.75 21.71 5.27
C VAL A 178 14.40 22.47 6.42
N GLN A 179 15.13 21.75 7.27
CA GLN A 179 15.97 22.39 8.28
C GLN A 179 16.97 23.34 7.62
N PRO A 180 17.27 24.51 8.21
CA PRO A 180 18.23 25.45 7.64
C PRO A 180 19.54 24.75 7.26
N GLY A 181 19.94 24.86 5.99
CA GLY A 181 21.17 24.26 5.46
C GLY A 181 21.03 22.85 4.88
N CYS A 182 19.83 22.26 4.85
CA CYS A 182 19.54 21.04 4.10
C CYS A 182 18.71 21.38 2.83
N ASP A 183 18.71 20.48 1.85
CA ASP A 183 17.86 20.53 0.65
C ASP A 183 16.89 19.34 0.55
N THR A 184 16.88 18.47 1.58
CA THR A 184 16.02 17.29 1.69
C THR A 184 15.34 17.20 3.04
N VAL A 185 14.20 16.52 3.09
CA VAL A 185 13.50 16.14 4.32
C VAL A 185 13.68 14.64 4.53
N THR A 186 14.13 14.25 5.71
CA THR A 186 14.32 12.83 6.06
C THR A 186 13.13 12.33 6.86
N VAL A 187 12.49 11.25 6.41
CA VAL A 187 11.39 10.60 7.11
C VAL A 187 11.80 9.20 7.55
N PRO A 188 11.62 8.85 8.85
CA PRO A 188 11.90 7.51 9.34
C PRO A 188 10.74 6.56 9.10
N TYR A 189 11.01 5.41 8.47
CA TYR A 189 10.06 4.31 8.31
C TYR A 189 10.62 3.01 8.91
N PHE A 190 9.75 2.08 9.24
CA PHE A 190 10.13 0.71 9.60
C PHE A 190 9.04 -0.28 9.20
N PHE A 191 9.43 -1.55 9.13
CA PHE A 191 8.54 -2.64 8.72
C PHE A 191 8.31 -3.62 9.86
N THR A 192 7.05 -4.01 10.06
CA THR A 192 6.58 -4.81 11.21
C THR A 192 6.19 -6.24 10.82
N CYS A 193 6.56 -6.65 9.60
CA CYS A 193 6.44 -8.03 9.11
C CYS A 193 7.54 -8.34 8.10
N MET A 194 7.91 -9.61 7.98
CA MET A 194 8.92 -10.09 7.04
C MET A 194 8.28 -10.64 5.76
N THR A 195 8.96 -10.50 4.63
CA THR A 195 8.53 -11.09 3.35
C THR A 195 8.41 -12.61 3.44
N SER A 196 9.20 -13.27 4.30
CA SER A 196 9.19 -14.73 4.51
C SER A 196 7.98 -15.26 5.29
N CYS A 197 7.13 -14.40 5.88
CA CYS A 197 6.00 -14.85 6.69
C CYS A 197 4.89 -15.47 5.83
N VAL A 198 4.58 -16.76 6.05
CA VAL A 198 3.63 -17.56 5.26
C VAL A 198 2.20 -17.00 5.26
N SER A 199 1.72 -16.45 6.38
CA SER A 199 0.38 -15.87 6.51
C SER A 199 0.34 -14.35 6.32
N GLY A 200 1.41 -13.76 5.79
CA GLY A 200 1.49 -12.34 5.41
C GLY A 200 1.89 -12.22 3.95
N MET A 201 3.08 -11.67 3.70
CA MET A 201 3.61 -11.50 2.34
C MET A 201 3.92 -12.81 1.60
N ASN A 202 4.18 -13.91 2.33
CA ASN A 202 4.38 -15.25 1.77
C ASN A 202 5.37 -15.32 0.60
N ARG A 203 6.57 -14.77 0.79
CA ARG A 203 7.66 -14.67 -0.19
C ARG A 203 7.36 -13.83 -1.43
N ASN A 204 6.21 -13.15 -1.49
CA ASN A 204 5.96 -12.14 -2.51
C ASN A 204 6.71 -10.86 -2.15
N ALA A 205 7.46 -10.33 -3.12
CA ALA A 205 8.10 -9.04 -2.99
C ALA A 205 7.04 -7.93 -2.94
N ILE A 206 7.36 -6.86 -2.22
CA ILE A 206 6.56 -5.65 -2.15
C ILE A 206 7.36 -4.47 -2.69
N ASN A 207 6.65 -3.51 -3.27
CA ASN A 207 7.12 -2.16 -3.51
C ASN A 207 6.52 -1.25 -2.43
N LEU A 208 7.27 -0.22 -2.03
CA LEU A 208 6.75 0.86 -1.20
C LEU A 208 6.59 2.08 -2.10
N ILE A 209 5.35 2.43 -2.43
CA ILE A 209 5.05 3.61 -3.25
C ILE A 209 5.05 4.82 -2.33
N PHE A 210 5.73 5.88 -2.76
CA PHE A 210 5.66 7.18 -2.12
C PHE A 210 4.86 8.16 -2.97
N THR A 211 3.80 8.75 -2.43
CA THR A 211 3.04 9.81 -3.09
C THR A 211 3.10 11.10 -2.28
N LEU A 212 3.32 12.22 -2.97
CA LEU A 212 3.23 13.56 -2.38
C LEU A 212 1.78 14.04 -2.48
N GLU A 213 1.17 14.30 -1.33
CA GLU A 213 -0.25 14.65 -1.19
C GLU A 213 -0.41 15.96 -0.41
N ASN A 214 -1.45 16.72 -0.70
CA ASN A 214 -1.89 17.82 0.17
C ASN A 214 -2.70 17.27 1.35
N MET A 215 -2.76 17.98 2.46
CA MET A 215 -3.75 17.68 3.50
C MET A 215 -5.15 17.78 2.89
N ARG A 216 -5.93 16.71 3.04
CA ARG A 216 -7.38 16.72 2.91
C ARG A 216 -8.02 17.20 4.21
#